data_AF-A0A2V7DWU5-F1
#
_entry.id   AF-A0A2V7DWU5-F1
#
_cell.length_a   1.000
_cell.length_b   1.000
_cell.length_c   1.000
_cell.angle_alpha   90.00
_cell.angle_beta   90.00
_cell.angle_gamma   90.00
#
_symmetry.space_group_name_H-M   'P 1'
#
loop_
_entity.id
_entity.type
_entity.pdbx_description
1 polymer ?
#
loop_
_entity_poly.entity_id
_entity_poly.type
_entity_poly.pdbx_seq_one_letter_code
_entity_poly.pdbx_strand_id
1 'polypeptide(L)'
;MFRRDEVAERMADAVLKRLITRKIVDVKDEPTARAAIRHVLLDNLQAEERLEADARQILLEHAKAIKDSAADYRQLFPKVKEKLARDRGFIL
;
A
#
# COMPACT_ATOMS: atom_id res chain seq x y z
N MET A 1 -3.06 -15.47 -2.24
CA MET A 1 -1.82 -15.10 -1.52
C MET A 1 -0.60 -15.02 -2.45
N PHE A 2 -0.40 -16.00 -3.35
CA PHE A 2 0.75 -16.08 -4.28
C PHE A 2 1.06 -14.81 -5.12
N ARG A 3 0.06 -14.10 -5.65
CA ARG A 3 0.31 -12.92 -6.51
C ARG A 3 1.06 -11.77 -5.82
N ARG A 4 0.86 -11.55 -4.53
CA ARG A 4 1.48 -10.42 -3.81
C ARG A 4 2.93 -10.69 -3.50
N ASP A 5 3.23 -11.93 -3.16
CA ASP A 5 4.59 -12.39 -2.88
C ASP A 5 5.47 -12.29 -4.14
N GLU A 6 4.95 -12.76 -5.28
CA GLU A 6 5.62 -12.59 -6.58
C GLU A 6 5.83 -11.12 -6.96
N VAL A 7 4.83 -10.26 -6.72
CA VAL A 7 4.96 -8.83 -6.99
C VAL A 7 6.00 -8.18 -6.08
N ALA A 8 5.98 -8.51 -4.78
CA ALA A 8 6.94 -7.99 -3.81
C ALA A 8 8.37 -8.45 -4.13
N GLU A 9 8.57 -9.70 -4.54
CA GLU A 9 9.88 -10.20 -4.98
C GLU A 9 10.37 -9.44 -6.22
N ARG A 10 9.54 -9.31 -7.27
CA ARG A 10 9.92 -8.55 -8.48
C ARG A 10 10.20 -7.07 -8.21
N MET A 11 9.46 -6.47 -7.28
CA MET A 11 9.69 -5.09 -6.87
C MET A 11 10.96 -4.95 -6.04
N ALA A 12 11.23 -5.86 -5.12
CA ALA A 12 12.46 -5.88 -4.33
C ALA A 12 13.70 -5.94 -5.22
N ASP A 13 13.66 -6.77 -6.26
CA ASP A 13 14.70 -6.88 -7.28
C ASP A 13 14.95 -5.56 -8.00
N ALA A 14 13.88 -4.91 -8.46
CA ALA A 14 13.96 -3.66 -9.18
C ALA A 14 14.49 -2.51 -8.30
N VAL A 15 14.07 -2.47 -7.03
CA VAL A 15 14.52 -1.48 -6.05
C VAL A 15 15.99 -1.67 -5.74
N LEU A 16 16.41 -2.89 -5.37
CA LEU A 16 17.80 -3.19 -5.04
C LEU A 16 18.72 -2.88 -6.23
N LYS A 17 18.34 -3.30 -7.44
CA LYS A 17 19.10 -3.02 -8.66
C LYS A 17 19.26 -1.52 -8.89
N ARG A 18 18.21 -0.72 -8.69
CA ARG A 18 18.27 0.75 -8.84
C ARG A 18 19.17 1.41 -7.80
N LEU A 19 19.10 0.95 -6.55
CA LEU A 19 19.90 1.46 -5.45
C LEU A 19 21.41 1.22 -5.69
N ILE A 20 21.78 0.01 -6.14
CA ILE A 20 23.15 -0.35 -6.50
C ILE A 20 23.61 0.43 -7.75
N THR A 21 22.80 0.46 -8.82
CA THR A 21 23.16 1.13 -10.08
C THR A 21 23.41 2.63 -9.86
N ARG A 22 22.63 3.26 -8.99
CA ARG A 22 22.79 4.69 -8.64
C ARG A 22 23.87 4.94 -7.59
N LYS A 23 24.55 3.90 -7.08
CA LYS A 23 25.56 3.97 -6.02
C LYS A 23 25.06 4.70 -4.76
N ILE A 24 23.76 4.57 -4.47
CA ILE A 24 23.15 5.17 -3.26
C ILE A 24 23.51 4.35 -2.02
N VAL A 25 23.74 3.05 -2.21
CA VAL A 25 24.08 2.08 -1.16
C VAL A 25 25.21 1.18 -1.65
N ASP A 26 26.05 0.76 -0.72
CA ASP A 26 27.02 -0.32 -0.92
C ASP A 26 26.52 -1.56 -0.18
N VAL A 27 26.19 -2.61 -0.93
CA VAL A 27 25.52 -3.80 -0.41
C VAL A 27 26.50 -4.97 -0.43
N LYS A 28 26.90 -5.43 0.76
CA LYS A 28 27.79 -6.58 0.92
C LYS A 28 27.07 -7.93 0.74
N ASP A 29 25.80 -7.99 1.12
CA ASP A 29 24.95 -9.18 1.05
C ASP A 29 23.63 -8.82 0.35
N GLU A 30 23.61 -9.01 -0.97
CA GLU A 30 22.44 -8.74 -1.80
C GLU A 30 21.22 -9.60 -1.44
N PRO A 31 21.34 -10.93 -1.20
CA PRO A 31 20.22 -11.75 -0.72
C PRO A 31 19.54 -11.20 0.53
N THR A 32 20.32 -10.82 1.55
CA THR A 32 19.76 -10.30 2.80
C THR A 32 19.10 -8.94 2.58
N ALA A 33 19.72 -8.04 1.81
CA ALA A 33 19.13 -6.75 1.47
C ALA A 33 17.80 -6.91 0.69
N ARG A 34 17.76 -7.84 -0.28
CA ARG A 34 16.55 -8.15 -1.04
C ARG A 34 15.43 -8.66 -0.15
N ALA A 35 15.73 -9.59 0.75
CA ALA A 35 14.75 -10.13 1.69
C ALA A 35 14.17 -9.04 2.61
N ALA A 36 15.01 -8.13 3.10
CA ALA A 36 14.57 -6.99 3.90
C ALA A 36 13.63 -6.05 3.11
N ILE A 37 14.00 -5.71 1.87
CA ILE A 37 13.15 -4.88 1.00
C ILE A 37 11.83 -5.59 0.72
N ARG A 38 11.85 -6.89 0.40
CA ARG A 38 10.62 -7.67 0.16
C ARG A 38 9.71 -7.69 1.37
N HIS A 39 10.26 -7.89 2.57
CA HIS A 39 9.47 -7.90 3.79
C HIS A 39 8.74 -6.57 3.99
N VAL A 40 9.46 -5.44 3.85
CA VAL A 40 8.88 -4.10 3.93
C VAL A 40 7.81 -3.88 2.85
N LEU A 41 8.03 -4.36 1.62
CA LEU A 41 7.03 -4.26 0.55
C LEU A 41 5.77 -5.07 0.86
N LEU A 42 5.92 -6.29 1.39
CA LEU A 42 4.80 -7.13 1.79
C LEU A 42 3.98 -6.49 2.90
N ASP A 43 4.63 -5.94 3.92
CA ASP A 43 3.96 -5.26 5.02
C ASP A 43 3.18 -4.05 4.53
N ASN A 44 3.77 -3.26 3.62
CA ASN A 44 3.08 -2.11 3.00
C ASN A 44 1.87 -2.55 2.17
N LEU A 45 2.00 -3.58 1.33
CA LEU A 45 0.89 -4.09 0.53
C LEU A 45 -0.25 -4.61 1.41
N GLN A 46 0.07 -5.31 2.51
CA GLN A 46 -0.93 -5.75 3.47
C GLN A 46 -1.60 -4.58 4.18
N ALA A 47 -0.84 -3.55 4.52
CA ALA A 47 -1.36 -2.36 5.18
C ALA A 47 -2.28 -1.55 4.25
N GLU A 48 -1.92 -1.42 2.97
CA GLU A 48 -2.76 -0.78 1.95
C GLU A 48 -4.10 -1.51 1.79
N GLU A 49 -4.11 -2.83 1.84
CA GLU A 49 -5.36 -3.59 1.72
C GLU A 49 -6.26 -3.47 2.94
N ARG A 50 -5.67 -3.42 4.13
CA ARG A 50 -6.42 -3.12 5.36
C ARG A 50 -7.02 -1.72 5.26
N LEU A 51 -6.24 -0.74 4.81
CA LEU A 51 -6.72 0.62 4.56
C LEU A 51 -7.91 0.62 3.59
N GLU A 52 -7.82 -0.15 2.51
CA GLU A 52 -8.87 -0.26 1.50
C GLU A 52 -10.15 -0.92 2.06
N ALA A 53 -10.00 -1.97 2.86
CA ALA A 53 -11.10 -2.63 3.55
C ALA A 53 -11.79 -1.69 4.55
N ASP A 54 -11.00 -0.96 5.35
CA ASP A 54 -11.53 -0.01 6.33
C ASP A 54 -12.25 1.15 5.66
N ALA A 55 -11.72 1.67 4.54
CA ALA A 55 -12.39 2.69 3.75
C ALA A 55 -13.76 2.21 3.23
N ARG A 56 -13.85 0.96 2.76
CA ARG A 56 -15.12 0.36 2.34
C ARG A 56 -16.09 0.22 3.51
N GLN A 57 -15.60 -0.24 4.66
CA GLN A 57 -16.43 -0.42 5.85
C GLN A 57 -17.03 0.91 6.32
N ILE A 58 -16.25 1.98 6.39
CA ILE A 58 -16.75 3.32 6.75
C ILE A 58 -17.85 3.78 5.79
N LEU A 59 -17.68 3.58 4.48
CA LEU A 59 -18.72 3.95 3.52
C LEU A 59 -19.99 3.10 3.65
N LEU A 60 -19.86 1.82 4.00
CA LEU A 60 -21.00 0.94 4.25
C LEU A 60 -21.76 1.36 5.51
N GLU A 61 -21.06 1.69 6.59
CA GLU A 61 -21.65 2.21 7.83
C GLU A 61 -22.40 3.53 7.58
N HIS A 62 -21.92 4.35 6.65
CA HIS A 62 -22.55 5.61 6.25
C HIS A 62 -23.43 5.52 5.00
N ALA A 63 -23.75 4.32 4.50
CA ALA A 63 -24.45 4.15 3.23
C ALA A 63 -25.82 4.83 3.18
N LYS A 64 -26.56 4.83 4.30
CA LYS A 64 -27.85 5.53 4.42
C LYS A 64 -27.69 7.04 4.26
N ALA A 65 -26.73 7.64 4.95
CA ALA A 65 -26.44 9.07 4.86
C ALA A 65 -25.92 9.48 3.46
N ILE A 66 -25.13 8.62 2.81
CA ILE A 66 -24.65 8.82 1.43
C ILE A 66 -25.83 8.82 0.45
N LYS A 67 -26.76 7.86 0.61
CA LYS A 67 -27.97 7.78 -0.21
C LYS A 67 -28.87 9.01 -0.02
N ASP A 68 -29.05 9.45 1.23
CA ASP A 68 -29.90 10.59 1.58
C ASP A 68 -29.28 11.94 1.13
N SER A 69 -27.96 12.02 0.96
CA SER A 69 -27.24 13.22 0.53
C SER A 69 -26.94 13.30 -0.97
N ALA A 70 -27.45 12.36 -1.78
CA ALA A 70 -27.15 12.21 -3.22
C ALA A 70 -25.65 12.13 -3.53
N ALA A 71 -24.82 11.75 -2.55
CA ALA A 71 -23.38 11.66 -2.71
C ALA A 71 -23.01 10.34 -3.43
N ASP A 72 -22.05 10.42 -4.35
CA ASP A 72 -21.60 9.25 -5.10
C ASP A 72 -20.49 8.52 -4.33
N TYR A 73 -20.77 7.26 -3.98
CA TYR A 73 -19.82 6.33 -3.38
C TYR A 73 -18.46 6.31 -4.10
N ARG A 74 -18.48 6.34 -5.44
CA ARG A 74 -17.27 6.27 -6.28
C ARG A 74 -16.37 7.50 -6.11
N GLN A 75 -16.96 8.65 -5.75
CA GLN A 75 -16.23 9.89 -5.48
C GLN A 75 -15.78 9.99 -4.01
N LEU A 76 -16.53 9.39 -3.09
CA LEU A 76 -16.21 9.42 -1.66
C LEU A 76 -15.10 8.44 -1.28
N PHE A 77 -15.07 7.27 -1.91
CA PHE A 77 -14.07 6.25 -1.64
C PHE A 77 -12.61 6.72 -1.72
N PRO A 78 -12.15 7.38 -2.80
CA PRO A 78 -10.77 7.89 -2.84
C PRO A 78 -10.52 8.92 -1.72
N LYS A 79 -11.48 9.78 -1.39
CA LYS A 79 -11.34 10.80 -0.33
C LYS A 79 -11.23 10.18 1.07
N VAL A 80 -12.03 9.16 1.36
CA VAL A 80 -11.97 8.43 2.64
C VAL A 80 -10.66 7.67 2.75
N LYS A 81 -10.22 7.00 1.67
CA LYS A 81 -8.92 6.31 1.63
C LYS A 81 -7.76 7.28 1.89
N GLU A 82 -7.79 8.45 1.26
CA GLU A 82 -6.76 9.48 1.43
C GLU A 82 -6.74 10.05 2.85
N LYS A 83 -7.91 10.29 3.45
CA LYS A 83 -8.02 10.72 4.84
C LYS A 83 -7.47 9.66 5.80
N LEU A 84 -7.90 8.41 5.63
CA LEU A 84 -7.41 7.28 6.45
C LEU A 84 -5.91 7.07 6.34
N ALA A 85 -5.34 7.24 5.14
CA ALA A 85 -3.91 7.09 4.93
C ALA A 85 -3.15 8.15 5.73
N ARG A 86 -3.55 9.43 5.62
CA ARG A 86 -2.95 10.51 6.40
C ARG A 86 -3.05 10.27 7.91
N ASP A 87 -4.23 9.90 8.40
CA ASP A 87 -4.48 9.70 9.83
C ASP A 87 -3.62 8.56 10.42
N ARG A 88 -3.22 7.59 9.58
CA ARG A 88 -2.37 6.45 9.96
C ARG A 88 -0.90 6.61 9.57
N GLY A 89 -0.51 7.76 9.03
CA GLY A 89 0.87 8.04 8.62
C GLY A 89 1.31 7.30 7.34
N PHE A 90 0.39 6.79 6.53
CA PHE A 90 0.71 6.26 5.20
C PHE A 90 0.86 7.40 4.19
N ILE A 91 1.84 7.26 3.30
CA ILE A 91 1.97 8.11 2.11
C ILE A 91 1.42 7.28 0.94
N LEU A 92 0.33 7.76 0.32
CA LEU A 92 -0.27 7.17 -0.89
C LEU A 92 0.38 7.70 -2.16
#